data_AF-A0A6A7K9C5-F1
#
_entry.id   AF-A0A6A7K9C5-F1
#
_cell.length_a   1.000
_cell.length_b   1.000
_cell.length_c   1.000
_cell.angle_alpha   90.00
_cell.angle_beta   90.00
_cell.angle_gamma   90.00
#
_symmetry.space_group_name_H-M   'P 1'
#
loop_
_entity.id
_entity.type
_entity.pdbx_description
1 polymer ?
#
loop_
_entity_poly.entity_id
_entity_poly.type
_entity_poly.pdbx_seq_one_letter_code
_entity_poly.pdbx_strand_id
1 'polypeptide(L)'
;MKICLNCGDKLLVLAKKCPTCGTKDKDFPLIDKNDKVRISEIVSGVPCPKGNLKPQWQKNTLEKKSGFWANLNEQAQEINRANAQEKQAQQERISQMDREGIAYCPKCHSTSLTAHKKGFGIGKAVIGASLTAPIGGGIIGAIAGNMNAKKVRVTCLKCGHQFWAGKK
;
A
#
# COMPACT_ATOMS: atom_id res chain seq x y z
N MET A 1 -0.45 29.09 38.58
CA MET A 1 -0.16 27.67 38.27
C MET A 1 -0.83 26.79 39.33
N LYS A 2 -1.01 25.49 39.08
CA LYS A 2 -1.58 24.57 40.07
C LYS A 2 -0.47 23.80 40.78
N ILE A 3 -0.66 23.40 42.03
CA ILE A 3 0.27 22.50 42.73
C ILE A 3 -0.44 21.21 43.16
N CYS A 4 0.19 20.06 42.93
CA CYS A 4 -0.33 18.79 43.43
C CYS A 4 -0.08 18.66 44.93
N LEU A 5 -1.13 18.49 45.73
CA LEU A 5 -1.02 18.27 47.19
C LEU A 5 -0.49 16.89 47.56
N ASN A 6 -0.50 15.94 46.63
CA ASN A 6 0.01 14.59 46.88
C ASN A 6 1.48 14.41 46.53
N CYS A 7 2.04 15.21 45.61
CA CYS A 7 3.46 15.08 45.25
C CYS A 7 4.27 16.38 45.07
N GLY A 8 3.65 17.55 45.22
CA GLY A 8 4.29 18.83 44.95
C GLY A 8 4.43 19.15 43.44
N ASP A 9 3.77 18.37 42.58
CA ASP A 9 3.48 18.61 41.15
C ASP A 9 3.37 20.07 40.73
N LYS A 10 4.23 20.70 39.92
CA LYS A 10 3.87 22.00 39.33
C LYS A 10 3.02 21.70 38.10
N LEU A 11 1.72 21.94 38.22
CA LEU A 11 0.73 21.56 37.23
C LEU A 11 0.27 22.75 36.40
N LEU A 12 -0.13 22.44 35.17
CA LEU A 12 -0.86 23.38 34.32
C LEU A 12 -2.22 23.72 34.94
N VAL A 13 -2.72 24.93 34.68
CA VAL A 13 -4.01 25.42 35.23
C VAL A 13 -5.19 24.51 34.84
N LEU A 14 -5.10 23.88 33.67
CA LEU A 14 -6.12 22.97 33.15
C LEU A 14 -5.89 21.49 33.53
N ALA A 15 -4.85 21.18 34.31
CA ALA A 15 -4.55 19.80 34.67
C ALA A 15 -5.65 19.21 35.56
N LYS A 16 -6.27 18.12 35.08
CA LYS A 16 -7.27 17.31 35.82
C LYS A 16 -6.66 16.13 36.58
N LYS A 17 -5.39 15.82 36.30
CA LYS A 17 -4.64 14.70 36.89
C LYS A 17 -3.17 15.06 36.98
N CYS A 18 -2.51 14.69 38.05
CA CYS A 18 -1.06 14.85 38.18
C CYS A 18 -0.31 13.79 37.34
N PRO A 19 0.65 14.17 36.48
CA PRO A 19 1.42 13.22 35.66
C PRO A 19 2.47 12.44 36.47
N THR A 20 2.93 12.96 37.61
CA THR A 20 3.94 12.32 38.46
C THR A 20 3.34 11.23 39.35
N CYS A 21 2.33 11.56 40.16
CA CYS A 21 1.76 10.64 41.16
C CYS A 21 0.41 10.04 40.75
N GLY A 22 -0.22 10.54 39.69
CA GLY A 22 -1.47 10.00 39.17
C GLY A 22 -2.75 10.41 39.90
N THR A 23 -2.67 11.24 40.94
CA THR A 23 -3.84 11.70 41.71
C THR A 23 -4.74 12.61 40.87
N LYS A 24 -6.07 12.44 41.03
CA LYS A 24 -7.13 13.14 40.29
C LYS A 24 -7.93 14.09 41.19
N ASP A 25 -7.26 14.78 42.11
CA ASP A 25 -7.95 15.69 43.02
C ASP A 25 -8.62 16.82 42.24
N LYS A 26 -9.84 17.16 42.66
CA LYS A 26 -10.70 18.11 41.93
C LYS A 26 -10.21 19.56 42.08
N ASP A 27 -9.45 19.88 43.12
CA ASP A 27 -8.98 21.24 43.38
C ASP A 27 -7.51 21.28 43.78
N PHE A 28 -6.63 21.28 42.77
CA PHE A 28 -5.26 21.73 42.98
C PHE A 28 -5.26 23.24 43.25
N PRO A 29 -4.64 23.72 44.34
CA PRO A 29 -4.61 25.15 44.65
C PRO A 29 -3.97 25.95 43.51
N LEU A 30 -4.64 27.04 43.13
CA LEU A 30 -4.12 28.03 42.20
C LEU A 30 -3.21 28.98 42.97
N ILE A 31 -1.94 29.05 42.56
CA ILE A 31 -0.92 29.86 43.21
C ILE A 31 -0.19 30.68 42.15
N ASP A 32 0.20 31.90 42.51
CA ASP A 32 1.10 32.69 41.67
C ASP A 32 2.44 31.97 41.50
N LYS A 33 3.01 32.04 40.29
CA LYS A 33 4.33 31.47 40.02
C LYS A 33 5.45 32.17 40.79
N ASN A 34 5.25 33.43 41.18
CA ASN A 34 6.26 34.26 41.82
C ASN A 34 6.33 34.09 43.35
N ASP A 35 5.32 33.48 43.96
CA ASP A 35 5.24 33.30 45.43
C ASP A 35 6.04 32.06 45.89
N LYS A 36 7.37 32.21 45.94
CA LYS A 36 8.29 31.11 46.25
C LYS A 36 8.08 30.53 47.65
N VAL A 37 7.69 31.35 48.62
CA VAL A 37 7.52 30.95 50.03
C VAL A 37 6.36 29.96 50.15
N ARG A 38 5.19 30.35 49.61
CA ARG A 38 3.98 29.53 49.62
C ARG A 38 4.16 28.23 48.83
N ILE A 39 4.94 28.27 47.74
CA ILE A 39 5.28 27.07 46.96
C ILE A 39 6.12 26.10 47.81
N SER A 40 7.15 26.57 48.51
CA SER A 40 8.03 25.68 49.31
C SER A 40 7.30 25.06 50.49
N GLU A 41 6.43 25.81 51.15
CA GLU A 41 5.62 25.32 52.26
C GLU A 41 4.74 24.15 51.84
N ILE A 42 3.99 24.33 50.74
CA ILE A 42 3.13 23.27 50.20
C ILE A 42 3.94 22.06 49.76
N VAL A 43 5.07 22.25 49.08
CA VAL A 43 5.91 21.13 48.62
C VAL A 43 6.50 20.34 49.80
N SER A 44 6.80 20.98 50.92
CA SER A 44 7.35 20.33 52.11
C SER A 44 6.31 19.55 52.93
N GLY A 45 5.04 19.98 52.92
CA GLY A 45 3.94 19.33 53.65
C GLY A 45 3.29 18.14 52.93
N VAL A 46 3.82 17.77 51.77
CA VAL A 46 3.23 16.76 50.89
C VAL A 46 3.63 15.33 51.32
N PRO A 47 2.69 14.36 51.32
CA PRO A 47 2.97 12.99 51.74
C PRO A 47 3.95 12.23 50.85
N CYS A 48 4.06 12.53 49.55
CA CYS A 48 4.90 11.79 48.62
C CYS A 48 5.66 12.69 47.62
N PRO A 49 6.80 13.31 47.99
CA PRO A 49 7.51 14.24 47.12
C PRO A 49 8.05 13.57 45.84
N LYS A 50 8.03 14.29 44.71
CA LYS A 50 8.44 13.77 43.38
C LYS A 50 9.83 13.17 43.33
N GLY A 51 10.77 13.62 44.18
CA GLY A 51 12.14 13.11 44.20
C GLY A 51 12.20 11.58 44.34
N ASN A 52 11.19 10.99 45.00
CA ASN A 52 11.10 9.55 45.24
C ASN A 52 10.15 8.82 44.28
N LEU A 53 9.57 9.50 43.29
CA LEU A 53 8.57 8.95 42.37
C LEU A 53 9.15 8.76 40.96
N LYS A 54 9.16 7.51 40.47
CA LYS A 54 9.34 7.24 39.03
C LYS A 54 8.03 7.52 38.30
N PRO A 55 7.99 8.47 37.34
CA PRO A 55 6.75 8.87 36.69
C PRO A 55 6.12 7.70 35.90
N GLN A 56 4.79 7.57 35.97
CA GLN A 56 4.07 6.40 35.43
C GLN A 56 4.30 6.16 33.92
N TRP A 57 4.58 7.20 33.14
CA TRP A 57 4.82 7.09 31.70
C TRP A 57 6.14 6.37 31.35
N GLN A 58 7.10 6.28 32.27
CA GLN A 58 8.35 5.53 32.05
C GLN A 58 8.17 4.01 32.23
N LYS A 59 7.19 3.54 33.02
CA LYS A 59 7.02 2.10 33.31
C LYS A 59 6.48 1.29 32.12
N ASN A 60 5.63 1.89 31.28
CA ASN A 60 4.94 1.18 30.19
C ASN A 60 5.65 1.24 28.81
N THR A 61 6.77 1.96 28.70
CA THR A 61 7.37 2.28 27.38
C THR A 61 8.46 1.29 26.95
N LEU A 62 9.14 0.62 27.89
CA LEU A 62 10.30 -0.23 27.60
C LEU A 62 9.94 -1.71 27.43
N GLU A 63 9.07 -2.26 28.29
CA GLU A 63 8.77 -3.69 28.27
C GLU A 63 7.87 -4.12 27.10
N LYS A 64 6.95 -3.26 26.63
CA LYS A 64 6.04 -3.61 25.52
C LYS A 64 6.65 -3.44 24.12
N LYS A 65 7.74 -2.68 23.98
CA LYS A 65 8.38 -2.47 22.68
C LYS A 65 9.25 -3.67 22.28
N SER A 66 10.02 -4.27 23.19
CA SER A 66 11.01 -5.29 22.82
C SER A 66 10.40 -6.54 22.18
N GLY A 67 9.32 -7.09 22.75
CA GLY A 67 8.69 -8.31 22.23
C GLY A 67 7.90 -8.10 20.93
N PHE A 68 7.21 -6.97 20.78
CA PHE A 68 6.42 -6.67 19.59
C PHE A 68 7.28 -6.48 18.33
N TRP A 69 8.40 -5.76 18.46
CA TRP A 69 9.32 -5.53 17.33
C TRP A 69 10.12 -6.80 16.95
N ALA A 70 10.39 -7.70 17.90
CA ALA A 70 11.05 -8.98 17.60
C ALA A 70 10.20 -9.86 16.67
N ASN A 71 8.93 -10.06 17.03
CA ASN A 71 8.00 -10.89 16.23
C ASN A 71 7.71 -10.30 14.84
N LEU A 72 7.67 -8.97 14.72
CA LEU A 72 7.47 -8.31 13.42
C LEU A 72 8.66 -8.52 12.47
N ASN A 73 9.90 -8.47 13.00
CA ASN A 73 11.08 -8.68 12.19
C ASN A 73 11.16 -10.13 11.68
N GLU A 74 10.80 -11.10 12.51
CA GLU A 74 10.72 -12.52 12.13
C GLU A 74 9.68 -12.74 11.03
N GLN A 75 8.45 -12.22 11.21
CA GLN A 75 7.38 -12.34 10.22
C GLN A 75 7.74 -11.69 8.87
N ALA A 76 8.41 -10.53 8.91
CA ALA A 76 8.87 -9.86 7.70
C ALA A 76 9.96 -10.66 6.98
N GLN A 77 10.86 -11.30 7.72
CA GLN A 77 11.92 -12.14 7.14
C GLN A 77 11.35 -13.37 6.44
N GLU A 78 10.34 -14.02 7.02
CA GLU A 78 9.64 -15.16 6.41
C GLU A 78 8.93 -14.78 5.11
N ILE A 79 8.17 -13.68 5.10
CA ILE A 79 7.48 -13.18 3.91
C ILE A 79 8.48 -12.84 2.79
N ASN A 80 9.62 -12.22 3.13
CA ASN A 80 10.65 -11.90 2.15
C ASN A 80 11.28 -13.15 1.54
N ARG A 81 11.51 -14.20 2.34
CA ARG A 81 12.01 -15.50 1.85
C ARG A 81 10.99 -16.19 0.94
N ALA A 82 9.71 -16.22 1.33
CA ALA A 82 8.64 -16.78 0.51
C ALA A 82 8.49 -16.03 -0.83
N ASN A 83 8.43 -14.70 -0.80
CA ASN A 83 8.37 -13.88 -2.01
C ASN A 83 9.61 -14.04 -2.92
N ALA A 84 10.80 -14.25 -2.34
CA ALA A 84 12.01 -14.51 -3.11
C ALA A 84 11.95 -15.88 -3.81
N GLN A 85 11.49 -16.92 -3.11
CA GLN A 85 11.28 -18.25 -3.68
C GLN A 85 10.22 -18.23 -4.80
N GLU A 86 9.08 -17.56 -4.58
CA GLU A 86 8.03 -17.42 -5.59
C GLU A 86 8.52 -16.69 -6.84
N LYS A 87 9.31 -15.62 -6.67
CA LYS A 87 9.92 -14.89 -7.80
C LYS A 87 10.90 -15.74 -8.59
N GLN A 88 11.73 -16.53 -7.90
CA GLN A 88 12.67 -17.45 -8.56
C GLN A 88 11.91 -18.51 -9.37
N ALA A 89 10.92 -19.18 -8.77
CA ALA A 89 10.10 -20.17 -9.45
C ALA A 89 9.32 -19.57 -10.64
N GLN A 90 8.79 -18.34 -10.48
CA GLN A 90 8.12 -17.65 -11.58
C GLN A 90 9.08 -17.33 -12.73
N GLN A 91 10.30 -16.86 -12.42
CA GLN A 91 11.31 -16.54 -13.42
C GLN A 91 11.77 -17.80 -14.18
N GLU A 92 12.00 -18.90 -13.47
CA GLU A 92 12.34 -20.19 -14.08
C GLU A 92 11.23 -20.66 -15.01
N ARG A 93 9.96 -20.59 -14.57
CA ARG A 93 8.81 -20.96 -15.39
C ARG A 93 8.68 -20.09 -16.64
N ILE A 94 8.91 -18.78 -16.54
CA ILE A 94 8.91 -17.88 -17.71
C ILE A 94 10.04 -18.27 -18.66
N SER A 95 11.25 -18.52 -18.14
CA SER A 95 12.39 -18.92 -18.96
C SER A 95 12.18 -20.26 -19.67
N GLN A 96 11.47 -21.20 -19.03
CA GLN A 96 11.08 -22.46 -19.64
C GLN A 96 10.05 -22.23 -20.76
N MET A 97 9.02 -21.42 -20.50
CA MET A 97 8.04 -21.07 -21.54
C MET A 97 8.68 -20.35 -22.73
N ASP A 98 9.68 -19.50 -22.50
CA ASP A 98 10.45 -18.85 -23.57
C ASP A 98 11.24 -19.88 -24.40
N ARG A 99 11.84 -20.90 -23.77
CA ARG A 99 12.55 -21.99 -24.45
C ARG A 99 11.61 -22.88 -25.26
N GLU A 100 10.43 -23.16 -24.72
CA GLU A 100 9.40 -23.99 -25.37
C GLU A 100 8.58 -23.22 -26.42
N GLY A 101 8.77 -21.90 -26.52
CA GLY A 101 8.03 -21.04 -27.45
C GLY A 101 6.55 -20.87 -27.10
N ILE A 102 6.18 -21.07 -25.84
CA ILE A 102 4.80 -20.96 -25.36
C ILE A 102 4.43 -19.48 -25.20
N ALA A 103 3.33 -19.06 -25.85
CA ALA A 103 2.81 -17.71 -25.68
C ALA A 103 2.20 -17.49 -24.29
N TYR A 104 2.57 -16.39 -23.63
CA TYR A 104 2.03 -15.99 -22.33
C TYR A 104 1.61 -14.52 -22.30
N CYS A 105 0.80 -14.17 -21.30
CA CYS A 105 0.43 -12.78 -21.07
C CYS A 105 1.59 -11.99 -20.44
N PRO A 106 1.97 -10.82 -20.98
CA PRO A 106 3.07 -10.00 -20.44
C PRO A 106 2.78 -9.39 -19.05
N LYS A 107 1.51 -9.37 -18.62
CA LYS A 107 1.11 -8.80 -17.32
C LYS A 107 1.11 -9.83 -16.20
N CYS A 108 0.61 -11.04 -16.46
CA CYS A 108 0.38 -12.05 -15.42
C CYS A 108 1.01 -13.42 -15.73
N HIS A 109 1.78 -13.54 -16.82
CA HIS A 109 2.50 -14.75 -17.23
C HIS A 109 1.63 -16.02 -17.33
N SER A 110 0.32 -15.87 -17.57
CA SER A 110 -0.58 -16.99 -17.82
C SER A 110 -0.59 -17.36 -19.31
N THR A 111 -0.70 -18.65 -19.60
CA THR A 111 -0.84 -19.20 -20.96
C THR A 111 -2.28 -19.19 -21.48
N SER A 112 -3.26 -18.86 -20.63
CA SER A 112 -4.68 -18.75 -20.99
C SER A 112 -4.95 -17.50 -21.82
N LEU A 113 -4.75 -17.62 -23.13
CA LEU A 113 -4.90 -16.55 -24.11
C LEU A 113 -6.03 -16.89 -25.10
N THR A 114 -6.90 -15.91 -25.40
CA THR A 114 -7.88 -15.99 -26.49
C THR A 114 -7.52 -15.03 -27.61
N ALA A 115 -7.57 -15.49 -28.85
CA ALA A 115 -7.25 -14.70 -30.03
C ALA A 115 -8.54 -14.34 -30.78
N HIS A 116 -8.90 -13.06 -30.80
CA HIS A 116 -9.99 -12.57 -31.63
C HIS A 116 -9.43 -12.10 -32.97
N LYS A 117 -9.73 -12.85 -34.04
CA LYS A 117 -9.48 -12.38 -35.41
C LYS A 117 -10.56 -11.36 -35.76
N LYS A 118 -10.16 -10.15 -36.20
CA LYS A 118 -11.09 -9.22 -36.85
C LYS A 118 -11.40 -9.84 -38.22
N GLY A 119 -12.51 -10.57 -38.30
CA GLY A 119 -12.91 -11.31 -39.49
C GLY A 119 -12.95 -10.40 -40.72
N PHE A 120 -12.58 -10.96 -41.87
CA PHE A 120 -12.78 -10.34 -43.18
C PHE A 120 -14.30 -10.15 -43.35
N GLY A 121 -14.79 -8.93 -43.13
CA GLY A 121 -16.21 -8.63 -43.28
C GLY A 121 -16.59 -8.85 -44.74
N ILE A 122 -17.43 -9.85 -45.00
CA ILE A 122 -18.00 -10.14 -46.33
C ILE A 122 -18.62 -8.85 -46.93
N GLY A 123 -19.16 -7.96 -46.10
CA GLY A 123 -19.68 -6.65 -46.52
C GLY A 123 -18.66 -5.70 -47.17
N LYS A 124 -17.35 -5.91 -47.03
CA LYS A 124 -16.33 -5.11 -47.74
C LYS A 124 -16.11 -5.56 -49.19
N ALA A 125 -16.47 -6.80 -49.52
CA ALA A 125 -16.44 -7.28 -50.91
C ALA A 125 -17.66 -6.81 -51.70
N VAL A 126 -18.83 -6.70 -51.04
CA VAL A 126 -20.10 -6.31 -51.70
C VAL A 126 -20.10 -4.84 -52.16
N ILE A 127 -19.48 -3.93 -51.40
CA ILE A 127 -19.33 -2.51 -51.81
C ILE A 127 -18.37 -2.38 -53.02
N GLY A 128 -17.40 -3.28 -53.14
CA GLY A 128 -16.51 -3.34 -54.32
C GLY A 128 -17.19 -3.83 -55.59
N ALA A 129 -18.27 -4.63 -55.47
CA ALA A 129 -19.02 -5.16 -56.62
C ALA A 129 -20.21 -4.27 -57.04
N SER A 130 -20.68 -3.37 -56.18
CA SER A 130 -21.81 -2.47 -56.47
C SER A 130 -21.39 -1.09 -56.96
N LEU A 131 -20.12 -0.69 -56.73
CA LEU A 131 -19.54 0.52 -57.32
C LEU A 131 -18.80 0.27 -58.64
N THR A 132 -18.72 -0.97 -59.12
CA THR A 132 -18.35 -1.28 -60.51
C THR A 132 -19.52 -1.00 -61.43
N ALA A 133 -19.77 0.29 -61.65
CA ALA A 133 -20.39 0.76 -62.88
C ALA A 133 -19.55 0.25 -64.09
N PRO A 134 -20.16 -0.01 -65.26
CA PRO A 134 -19.59 -0.81 -66.34
C PRO A 134 -18.55 -0.06 -67.19
N ILE A 135 -17.77 0.85 -66.59
CA ILE A 135 -16.83 1.71 -67.32
C ILE A 135 -15.43 1.59 -66.69
N GLY A 136 -14.64 0.67 -67.24
CA GLY A 136 -13.16 0.71 -67.26
C GLY A 136 -12.44 0.75 -65.91
N GLY A 137 -11.89 -0.39 -65.47
CA GLY A 137 -10.69 -0.40 -64.63
C GLY A 137 -10.79 -1.00 -63.21
N GLY A 138 -11.82 -1.77 -62.89
CA GLY A 138 -12.12 -2.15 -61.50
C GLY A 138 -11.54 -3.46 -60.93
N ILE A 139 -10.62 -4.19 -61.58
CA ILE A 139 -10.06 -5.43 -60.99
C ILE A 139 -8.89 -5.13 -60.02
N ILE A 140 -8.26 -3.97 -60.15
CA ILE A 140 -7.04 -3.62 -59.39
C ILE A 140 -7.37 -3.24 -57.93
N GLY A 141 -8.60 -2.78 -57.65
CA GLY A 141 -9.04 -2.38 -56.31
C GLY A 141 -9.23 -3.53 -55.31
N ALA A 142 -9.35 -4.78 -55.77
CA ALA A 142 -9.59 -5.93 -54.91
C ALA A 142 -8.33 -6.43 -54.17
N ILE A 143 -7.14 -6.16 -54.72
CA ILE A 143 -5.89 -6.75 -54.24
C ILE A 143 -5.18 -5.84 -53.22
N ALA A 144 -5.40 -4.52 -53.30
CA ALA A 144 -4.73 -3.54 -52.43
C ALA A 144 -5.29 -3.44 -50.99
N GLY A 145 -6.37 -4.15 -50.67
CA GLY A 145 -7.08 -4.02 -49.39
C GLY A 145 -6.46 -4.75 -48.19
N ASN A 146 -5.39 -5.55 -48.36
CA ASN A 146 -5.02 -6.58 -47.37
C ASN A 146 -3.77 -6.30 -46.52
N MET A 147 -3.13 -5.14 -46.64
CA MET A 147 -1.89 -4.84 -45.91
C MET A 147 -2.09 -4.52 -44.41
N ASN A 148 -3.32 -4.30 -43.93
CA ASN A 148 -3.60 -3.92 -42.54
C ASN A 148 -4.61 -4.85 -41.82
N ALA A 149 -5.02 -5.97 -42.43
CA ALA A 149 -6.10 -6.84 -41.94
C ALA A 149 -5.63 -7.95 -40.96
N LYS A 150 -4.33 -8.12 -40.73
CA LYS A 150 -3.75 -9.25 -39.97
C LYS A 150 -3.43 -8.94 -38.50
N LYS A 151 -3.96 -7.86 -37.93
CA LYS A 151 -3.74 -7.57 -36.49
C LYS A 151 -4.65 -8.45 -35.64
N VAL A 152 -4.12 -9.57 -35.15
CA VAL A 152 -4.81 -10.44 -34.18
C VAL A 152 -4.67 -9.82 -32.80
N ARG A 153 -5.81 -9.49 -32.18
CA ARG A 153 -5.86 -9.05 -30.79
C ARG A 153 -5.95 -10.26 -29.89
N VAL A 154 -4.99 -10.40 -28.99
CA VAL A 154 -4.95 -11.45 -27.97
C VAL A 154 -5.42 -10.86 -26.66
N THR A 155 -6.33 -11.56 -25.98
CA THR A 155 -6.82 -11.18 -24.65
C THR A 155 -6.44 -12.27 -23.66
N CYS A 156 -5.87 -11.88 -22.53
CA CYS A 156 -5.62 -12.80 -21.42
C CYS A 156 -6.90 -13.07 -20.64
N LEU A 157 -7.23 -14.34 -20.43
CA LEU A 157 -8.42 -14.75 -19.66
C LEU A 157 -8.24 -14.60 -18.15
N LYS A 158 -6.99 -14.57 -17.66
CA LYS A 158 -6.70 -14.44 -16.22
C LYS A 158 -6.76 -12.99 -15.74
N CYS A 159 -6.28 -12.02 -16.53
CA CYS A 159 -6.19 -10.61 -16.12
C CYS A 159 -6.93 -9.63 -17.04
N GLY A 160 -7.52 -10.09 -18.14
CA GLY A 160 -8.24 -9.25 -19.11
C GLY A 160 -7.35 -8.35 -19.98
N HIS A 161 -6.02 -8.40 -19.84
CA HIS A 161 -5.12 -7.56 -20.61
C HIS A 161 -5.14 -7.92 -22.10
N GLN A 162 -5.28 -6.90 -22.96
CA GLN A 162 -5.33 -7.04 -24.41
C GLN A 162 -4.04 -6.55 -25.05
N PHE A 163 -3.44 -7.36 -25.91
CA PHE A 163 -2.21 -7.04 -26.62
C PHE A 163 -2.28 -7.55 -28.07
N TRP A 164 -1.38 -7.07 -28.93
CA TRP A 164 -1.35 -7.43 -30.35
C TRP A 164 -0.29 -8.52 -30.59
N ALA A 165 -0.65 -9.58 -31.31
CA ALA A 165 0.30 -10.62 -31.67
C ALA A 165 1.42 -10.06 -32.58
N GLY A 166 2.67 -10.43 -32.31
CA GLY A 166 3.82 -10.09 -33.14
C GLY A 166 4.53 -8.77 -32.82
N LYS A 167 4.08 -7.99 -31.82
CA LYS A 167 4.90 -6.93 -31.21
C LYS A 167 5.53 -7.49 -29.94
N LYS A 168 6.86 -7.69 -29.95
CA LYS A 168 7.65 -7.89 -28.73
C LYS A 168 7.83 -6.55 -28.04
#